data_AF-A0A441KJS7-F1
#
_entry.id   AF-A0A441KJS7-F1
#
_cell.length_a   1.000
_cell.length_b   1.000
_cell.length_c   1.000
_cell.angle_alpha   90.00
_cell.angle_beta   90.00
_cell.angle_gamma   90.00
#
_symmetry.space_group_name_H-M   'P 1'
#
loop_
_entity.id
_entity.type
_entity.pdbx_description
1 polymer ?
#
loop_
_entity_poly.entity_id
_entity_poly.type
_entity_poly.pdbx_seq_one_letter_code
_entity_poly.pdbx_strand_id
1 'polypeptide(L)'
;MKGFPCQQAWVVDLSWMQQAVLFAAVRAPDGIRKDHPVKVLMRWYRRSVLQGAFEGRAFVDPFEPGGGSFTGPFTALHAEEAGLIHPKWAEVPPANRDALWQVIRTDVFNKTRELYLRHVDELPHHFQLHLMHAAEIVGYEHPTKWIADWWREFYLMIVNDAHLYPESREQMNERLSDNEDAWRAREVVTAA
;
A
#
# COMPACT_ATOMS: atom_id res chain seq x y z
N MET A 1 26.31 2.69 -6.67
CA MET A 1 25.28 3.10 -7.64
C MET A 1 24.89 4.53 -7.34
N LYS A 2 25.10 5.47 -8.27
CA LYS A 2 24.53 6.82 -8.24
C LYS A 2 23.58 6.93 -9.44
N GLY A 3 22.36 7.45 -9.23
CA GLY A 3 21.58 8.07 -10.31
C GLY A 3 20.21 7.49 -10.66
N PHE A 4 19.71 6.44 -10.01
CA PHE A 4 18.34 5.96 -10.27
C PHE A 4 17.35 6.49 -9.21
N PRO A 5 16.12 6.86 -9.61
CA PRO A 5 15.07 7.22 -8.67
C PRO A 5 14.80 6.07 -7.68
N CYS A 6 14.45 6.39 -6.43
CA CYS A 6 14.07 5.38 -5.45
C CYS A 6 12.63 4.86 -5.67
N GLN A 7 11.81 5.62 -6.38
CA GLN A 7 10.49 5.24 -6.84
C GLN A 7 10.55 4.31 -8.05
N GLN A 8 9.52 3.50 -8.24
CA GLN A 8 9.37 2.67 -9.45
C GLN A 8 9.10 3.53 -10.68
N ALA A 9 9.43 3.00 -11.87
CA ALA A 9 9.29 3.75 -13.12
C ALA A 9 7.88 4.31 -13.35
N TRP A 10 6.84 3.52 -13.10
CA TRP A 10 5.44 3.92 -13.28
C TRP A 10 5.03 5.13 -12.41
N VAL A 11 5.68 5.33 -11.27
CA VAL A 11 5.42 6.47 -10.39
C VAL A 11 5.94 7.76 -11.00
N VAL A 12 7.04 7.70 -11.76
CA VAL A 12 7.65 8.86 -12.42
C VAL A 12 6.75 9.42 -13.52
N ASP A 13 5.92 8.56 -14.12
CA ASP A 13 5.01 8.91 -15.22
C ASP A 13 3.69 9.55 -14.73
N LEU A 14 3.46 9.63 -13.41
CA LEU A 14 2.29 10.27 -12.83
C LEU A 14 2.45 11.80 -12.72
N SER A 15 1.34 12.50 -12.52
CA SER A 15 1.36 13.92 -12.10
C SER A 15 2.16 14.11 -10.80
N TRP A 16 2.78 15.27 -10.62
CA TRP A 16 3.52 15.57 -9.39
C TRP A 16 2.62 15.55 -8.15
N MET A 17 1.36 15.94 -8.27
CA MET A 17 0.37 15.85 -7.20
C MET A 17 0.10 14.40 -6.78
N GLN A 18 -0.07 13.46 -7.73
CA GLN A 18 -0.19 12.03 -7.40
C GLN A 18 1.10 11.48 -6.77
N GLN A 19 2.27 11.85 -7.31
CA GLN A 19 3.56 11.45 -6.73
C GLN A 19 3.69 11.94 -5.27
N ALA A 20 3.30 13.18 -4.99
CA ALA A 20 3.34 13.75 -3.65
C ALA A 20 2.43 13.00 -2.67
N VAL A 21 1.21 12.64 -3.07
CA VAL A 21 0.30 11.82 -2.25
C VAL A 21 0.91 10.45 -1.95
N LEU A 22 1.49 9.79 -2.96
CA LEU A 22 2.14 8.50 -2.77
C LEU A 22 3.27 8.61 -1.73
N PHE A 23 4.11 9.65 -1.81
CA PHE A 23 5.21 9.84 -0.89
C PHE A 23 4.78 10.24 0.52
N ALA A 24 3.70 11.02 0.67
CA ALA A 24 3.13 11.34 1.98
C ALA A 24 2.70 10.08 2.74
N ALA A 25 2.16 9.08 2.03
CA ALA A 25 1.73 7.81 2.62
C ALA A 25 2.87 6.82 2.89
N VAL A 26 4.09 7.01 2.35
CA VAL A 26 5.20 6.03 2.49
C VAL A 26 5.62 5.81 3.95
N ARG A 27 5.46 6.83 4.79
CA ARG A 27 5.70 6.75 6.23
C ARG A 27 4.55 5.99 6.90
N ALA A 28 4.89 4.99 7.72
CA ALA A 28 3.90 4.40 8.63
C ALA A 28 3.51 5.42 9.70
N PRO A 29 2.32 5.31 10.34
CA PRO A 29 1.89 6.31 11.29
C PRO A 29 2.79 6.28 12.53
N ASP A 30 3.09 7.49 13.02
CA ASP A 30 3.76 7.67 14.29
C ASP A 30 2.79 7.41 15.46
N GLY A 31 3.33 7.18 16.67
CA GLY A 31 2.52 6.96 17.86
C GLY A 31 1.99 5.53 18.07
N ILE A 32 2.06 4.64 17.07
CA ILE A 32 1.69 3.23 17.23
C ILE A 32 2.91 2.31 17.46
N ARG A 33 2.69 1.17 18.15
CA ARG A 33 3.72 0.15 18.43
C ARG A 33 4.41 -0.37 17.17
N LYS A 34 5.64 -0.88 17.28
CA LYS A 34 6.48 -1.29 16.12
C LYS A 34 5.95 -2.52 15.39
N ASP A 35 5.36 -3.42 16.16
CA ASP A 35 4.71 -4.68 15.80
C ASP A 35 3.22 -4.51 15.44
N HIS A 36 2.74 -3.27 15.31
CA HIS A 36 1.34 -3.02 14.97
C HIS A 36 1.02 -3.56 13.56
N PRO A 37 -0.10 -4.28 13.35
CA PRO A 37 -0.40 -4.92 12.06
C PRO A 37 -0.40 -3.97 10.86
N VAL A 38 -0.79 -2.71 11.06
CA VAL A 38 -0.74 -1.67 10.02
C VAL A 38 0.68 -1.49 9.45
N LYS A 39 1.72 -1.61 10.29
CA LYS A 39 3.12 -1.50 9.82
C LYS A 39 3.52 -2.65 8.90
N VAL A 40 2.87 -3.80 9.03
CA VAL A 40 3.05 -4.95 8.12
C VAL A 40 2.46 -4.63 6.75
N LEU A 41 1.22 -4.10 6.69
CA LEU A 41 0.60 -3.65 5.45
C LEU A 41 1.42 -2.55 4.76
N MET A 42 2.00 -1.63 5.54
CA MET A 42 2.87 -0.56 5.01
C MET A 42 4.15 -1.08 4.34
N ARG A 43 4.62 -2.29 4.66
CA ARG A 43 5.74 -2.90 3.90
C ARG A 43 5.33 -3.18 2.48
N TRP A 44 4.12 -3.69 2.27
CA TRP A 44 3.58 -3.93 0.95
C TRP A 44 3.33 -2.65 0.16
N TYR A 45 2.80 -1.63 0.83
CA TYR A 45 2.62 -0.31 0.21
C TYR A 45 3.93 0.22 -0.38
N ARG A 46 4.99 0.23 0.44
CA ARG A 46 6.30 0.70 -0.01
C ARG A 46 6.85 -0.15 -1.15
N ARG A 47 6.64 -1.47 -1.14
CA ARG A 47 7.03 -2.35 -2.24
C ARG A 47 6.28 -2.08 -3.54
N SER A 48 5.08 -1.50 -3.47
CA SER A 48 4.28 -1.16 -4.65
C SER A 48 4.73 0.14 -5.31
N VAL A 49 5.36 1.05 -4.55
CA VAL A 49 5.73 2.41 -5.00
C VAL A 49 7.23 2.60 -5.15
N LEU A 50 8.03 1.93 -4.31
CA LEU A 50 9.48 2.10 -4.23
C LEU A 50 10.21 0.88 -4.78
N GLN A 51 11.47 1.10 -5.14
CA GLN A 51 12.43 0.07 -5.48
C GLN A 51 13.13 -0.45 -4.21
N GLY A 52 13.60 -1.69 -4.25
CA GLY A 52 14.46 -2.26 -3.23
C GLY A 52 15.78 -1.50 -3.11
N ALA A 53 16.11 -1.01 -1.92
CA ALA A 53 17.32 -0.22 -1.70
C ALA A 53 18.61 -1.00 -2.00
N PHE A 54 18.59 -2.33 -1.86
CA PHE A 54 19.75 -3.18 -2.12
C PHE A 54 19.73 -3.78 -3.52
N GLU A 55 18.53 -4.04 -4.06
CA GLU A 55 18.34 -4.72 -5.33
C GLU A 55 18.21 -3.76 -6.52
N GLY A 56 17.85 -2.49 -6.29
CA GLY A 56 17.66 -1.50 -7.35
C GLY A 56 16.55 -1.86 -8.34
N ARG A 57 15.49 -2.53 -7.88
CA ARG A 57 14.34 -2.94 -8.71
C ARG A 57 13.03 -2.96 -7.93
N ALA A 58 11.92 -3.02 -8.67
CA ALA A 58 10.59 -3.24 -8.12
C ALA A 58 10.42 -4.67 -7.56
N PHE A 59 9.56 -4.80 -6.54
CA PHE A 59 9.08 -6.08 -6.03
C PHE A 59 7.62 -6.26 -6.43
N VAL A 60 7.32 -7.37 -7.10
CA VAL A 60 5.96 -7.70 -7.56
C VAL A 60 5.37 -8.90 -6.84
N ASP A 61 6.00 -9.31 -5.73
CA ASP A 61 5.50 -10.31 -4.78
C ASP A 61 5.77 -9.78 -3.35
N PRO A 62 4.76 -9.73 -2.46
CA PRO A 62 4.91 -9.22 -1.10
C PRO A 62 5.83 -10.09 -0.24
N PHE A 63 5.99 -11.36 -0.59
CA PHE A 63 6.78 -12.36 0.14
C PHE A 63 8.21 -12.49 -0.39
N GLU A 64 8.52 -11.85 -1.52
CA GLU A 64 9.82 -11.97 -2.17
C GLU A 64 10.94 -11.45 -1.24
N PRO A 65 11.97 -12.25 -0.92
CA PRO A 65 13.08 -11.80 -0.07
C PRO A 65 13.77 -10.54 -0.60
N GLY A 66 14.29 -9.70 0.29
CA GLY A 66 15.02 -8.47 -0.06
C GLY A 66 14.34 -7.17 0.39
N GLY A 67 14.78 -6.03 -0.16
CA GLY A 67 14.15 -4.73 0.07
C GLY A 67 14.48 -4.05 1.42
N GLY A 68 15.37 -4.64 2.22
CA GLY A 68 15.87 -4.05 3.46
C GLY A 68 14.80 -3.72 4.51
N SER A 69 15.13 -2.84 5.46
CA SER A 69 14.21 -2.52 6.57
C SER A 69 12.92 -1.82 6.11
N PHE A 70 13.01 -1.03 5.04
CA PHE A 70 11.94 -0.16 4.56
C PHE A 70 10.97 -0.87 3.60
N THR A 71 11.48 -1.65 2.65
CA THR A 71 10.70 -2.47 1.67
C THR A 71 10.85 -3.97 1.92
N GLY A 72 11.05 -4.39 3.18
CA GLY A 72 11.20 -5.81 3.55
C GLY A 72 9.96 -6.66 3.21
N PRO A 73 10.10 -8.00 3.13
CA PRO A 73 8.99 -8.88 2.76
C PRO A 73 7.95 -9.02 3.86
N PHE A 74 6.75 -9.45 3.48
CA PHE A 74 5.80 -10.10 4.36
C PHE A 74 6.29 -11.51 4.69
N THR A 75 6.29 -11.90 5.96
CA THR A 75 6.87 -13.17 6.43
C THR A 75 5.87 -13.90 7.33
N ALA A 76 6.18 -15.17 7.65
CA ALA A 76 5.40 -15.94 8.62
C ALA A 76 5.30 -15.23 9.97
N LEU A 77 6.42 -14.67 10.45
CA LEU A 77 6.47 -13.94 11.71
C LEU A 77 5.52 -12.74 11.69
N HIS A 78 5.48 -11.98 10.60
CA HIS A 78 4.55 -10.86 10.48
C HIS A 78 3.09 -11.32 10.50
N ALA A 79 2.76 -12.45 9.87
CA ALA A 79 1.43 -13.03 9.93
C ALA A 79 1.07 -13.47 11.36
N GLU A 80 2.00 -14.10 12.07
CA GLU A 80 1.85 -14.55 13.45
C GLU A 80 1.66 -13.37 14.42
N GLU A 81 2.52 -12.35 14.35
CA GLU A 81 2.43 -11.12 15.14
C GLU A 81 1.11 -10.37 14.90
N ALA A 82 0.59 -10.45 13.68
CA ALA A 82 -0.68 -9.87 13.30
C ALA A 82 -1.89 -10.74 13.68
N GLY A 83 -1.69 -11.91 14.31
CA GLY A 83 -2.76 -12.87 14.62
C GLY A 83 -3.41 -13.48 13.37
N LEU A 84 -2.78 -13.35 12.20
CA LEU A 84 -3.20 -13.92 10.92
C LEU A 84 -2.63 -15.33 10.77
N ILE A 85 -2.90 -16.20 11.75
CA ILE A 85 -2.34 -17.55 11.77
C ILE A 85 -3.25 -18.48 10.97
N HIS A 86 -2.80 -18.89 9.79
CA HIS A 86 -3.23 -20.16 9.22
C HIS A 86 -2.28 -21.26 9.76
N PRO A 87 -2.78 -22.33 10.42
CA PRO A 87 -1.93 -23.34 11.07
C PRO A 87 -0.85 -23.90 10.15
N LYS A 88 -1.18 -24.06 8.87
CA LYS A 88 -0.27 -24.62 7.85
C LYS A 88 0.75 -23.63 7.27
N TRP A 89 0.76 -22.36 7.66
CA TRP A 89 1.69 -21.38 7.07
C TRP A 89 3.15 -21.68 7.44
N ALA A 90 3.41 -21.93 8.73
CA ALA A 90 4.75 -22.22 9.25
C ALA A 90 5.19 -23.67 8.96
N GLU A 91 4.25 -24.56 8.64
CA GLU A 91 4.48 -26.00 8.49
C GLU A 91 5.02 -26.40 7.12
N VAL A 92 4.97 -25.52 6.09
CA VAL A 92 5.39 -25.87 4.73
C VAL A 92 6.83 -25.40 4.46
N PRO A 93 7.81 -26.33 4.39
CA PRO A 93 9.20 -25.99 4.08
C PRO A 93 9.29 -25.31 2.71
N PRO A 94 10.27 -24.40 2.49
CA PRO A 94 10.43 -23.70 1.21
C PRO A 94 10.46 -24.61 -0.02
N ALA A 95 11.06 -25.80 0.10
CA ALA A 95 11.16 -26.79 -0.97
C ALA A 95 9.80 -27.42 -1.37
N ASN A 96 8.78 -27.30 -0.52
CA ASN A 96 7.48 -27.98 -0.65
C ASN A 96 6.31 -27.00 -0.81
N ARG A 97 6.58 -25.73 -1.13
CA ARG A 97 5.58 -24.69 -1.34
C ARG A 97 4.85 -24.90 -2.67
N ASP A 98 3.85 -25.77 -2.63
CA ASP A 98 2.98 -26.13 -3.75
C ASP A 98 1.89 -25.07 -4.03
N ALA A 99 0.99 -25.37 -4.97
CA ALA A 99 -0.11 -24.47 -5.33
C ALA A 99 -1.07 -24.18 -4.15
N LEU A 100 -1.25 -25.12 -3.22
CA LEU A 100 -2.09 -24.91 -2.03
C LEU A 100 -1.43 -23.89 -1.08
N TRP A 101 -0.11 -23.96 -0.91
CA TRP A 101 0.63 -22.96 -0.15
C TRP A 101 0.50 -21.56 -0.76
N GLN A 102 0.50 -21.44 -2.09
CA GLN A 102 0.26 -20.18 -2.81
C GLN A 102 -1.13 -19.59 -2.55
N VAL A 103 -2.15 -20.45 -2.41
CA VAL A 103 -3.52 -20.02 -2.07
C VAL A 103 -3.59 -19.57 -0.61
N ILE A 104 -3.09 -20.40 0.31
CA ILE A 104 -3.08 -20.08 1.76
C ILE A 104 -2.34 -18.78 2.02
N ARG A 105 -1.20 -18.56 1.35
CA ARG A 105 -0.41 -17.36 1.61
C ARG A 105 -1.11 -16.09 1.15
N THR A 106 -1.80 -16.19 0.02
CA THR A 106 -2.58 -15.09 -0.56
C THR A 106 -3.80 -14.78 0.32
N ASP A 107 -4.49 -15.80 0.85
CA ASP A 107 -5.63 -15.62 1.76
C ASP A 107 -5.22 -14.87 3.05
N VAL A 108 -4.15 -15.34 3.70
CA VAL A 108 -3.60 -14.69 4.91
C VAL A 108 -3.18 -13.25 4.60
N PHE A 109 -2.57 -13.01 3.44
CA PHE A 109 -2.18 -11.67 3.04
C PHE A 109 -3.38 -10.76 2.75
N ASN A 110 -4.45 -11.27 2.14
CA ASN A 110 -5.66 -10.50 1.90
C ASN A 110 -6.35 -10.06 3.20
N LYS A 111 -6.30 -10.91 4.24
CA LYS A 111 -6.81 -10.59 5.59
C LYS A 111 -6.08 -9.43 6.27
N THR A 112 -4.90 -9.03 5.79
CA THR A 112 -4.21 -7.83 6.32
C THR A 112 -5.04 -6.55 6.12
N ARG A 113 -5.88 -6.48 5.08
CA ARG A 113 -6.78 -5.34 4.82
C ARG A 113 -7.92 -5.29 5.83
N GLU A 114 -8.54 -6.42 6.13
CA GLU A 114 -9.56 -6.50 7.19
C GLU A 114 -8.97 -6.14 8.55
N LEU A 115 -7.78 -6.65 8.85
CA LEU A 115 -7.10 -6.36 10.10
C LEU A 115 -6.75 -4.88 10.21
N TYR A 116 -6.33 -4.25 9.12
CA TYR A 116 -6.15 -2.80 9.06
C TYR A 116 -7.42 -2.06 9.48
N LEU A 117 -8.58 -2.41 8.89
CA LEU A 117 -9.84 -1.75 9.19
C LEU A 117 -10.30 -1.95 10.63
N ARG A 118 -10.06 -3.13 11.22
CA ARG A 118 -10.35 -3.37 12.65
C ARG A 118 -9.57 -2.46 13.58
N HIS A 119 -8.43 -1.93 13.13
CA HIS A 119 -7.57 -1.02 13.90
C HIS A 119 -7.64 0.42 13.39
N VAL A 120 -8.56 0.77 12.48
CA VAL A 120 -8.57 2.10 11.84
C VAL A 120 -8.72 3.23 12.85
N ASP A 121 -9.50 3.02 13.91
CA ASP A 121 -9.73 3.99 14.98
C ASP A 121 -8.49 4.22 15.87
N GLU A 122 -7.49 3.35 15.81
CA GLU A 122 -6.22 3.51 16.50
C GLU A 122 -5.23 4.42 15.72
N LEU A 123 -5.55 4.72 14.46
CA LEU A 123 -4.64 5.41 13.56
C LEU A 123 -4.87 6.93 13.55
N PRO A 124 -3.80 7.74 13.42
CA PRO A 124 -3.97 9.15 13.13
C PRO A 124 -4.80 9.33 11.85
N HIS A 125 -5.90 10.08 11.95
CA HIS A 125 -6.83 10.28 10.83
C HIS A 125 -6.13 10.84 9.57
N HIS A 126 -5.15 11.73 9.75
CA HIS A 126 -4.38 12.30 8.65
C HIS A 126 -3.56 11.23 7.89
N PHE A 127 -3.00 10.24 8.62
CA PHE A 127 -2.32 9.11 7.99
C PHE A 127 -3.32 8.24 7.21
N GLN A 128 -4.49 7.94 7.80
CA GLN A 128 -5.56 7.18 7.16
C GLN A 128 -5.96 7.80 5.82
N LEU A 129 -6.17 9.12 5.79
CA LEU A 129 -6.55 9.86 4.57
C LEU A 129 -5.47 9.75 3.48
N HIS A 130 -4.20 9.94 3.84
CA HIS A 130 -3.11 9.78 2.87
C HIS A 130 -3.00 8.35 2.34
N LEU A 131 -3.13 7.34 3.21
CA LEU A 131 -3.07 5.96 2.75
C LEU A 131 -4.27 5.59 1.87
N MET A 132 -5.47 6.10 2.17
CA MET A 132 -6.66 5.91 1.34
C MET A 132 -6.44 6.45 -0.08
N HIS A 133 -5.98 7.70 -0.21
CA HIS A 133 -5.68 8.29 -1.52
C HIS A 133 -4.48 7.63 -2.22
N ALA A 134 -3.50 7.16 -1.47
CA ALA A 134 -2.41 6.39 -2.06
C ALA A 134 -2.88 5.03 -2.60
N ALA A 135 -3.76 4.34 -1.87
CA ALA A 135 -4.38 3.09 -2.31
C ALA A 135 -5.23 3.29 -3.58
N GLU A 136 -5.93 4.42 -3.68
CA GLU A 136 -6.67 4.85 -4.87
C GLU A 136 -5.74 4.98 -6.09
N ILE A 137 -4.65 5.73 -5.95
CA ILE A 137 -3.67 5.95 -7.03
C ILE A 137 -3.03 4.62 -7.46
N VAL A 138 -2.56 3.81 -6.51
CA VAL A 138 -1.98 2.49 -6.84
C VAL A 138 -3.04 1.59 -7.49
N GLY A 139 -4.27 1.64 -7.01
CA GLY A 139 -5.38 0.84 -7.52
C GLY A 139 -5.79 1.19 -8.95
N TYR A 140 -5.61 2.44 -9.36
CA TYR A 140 -5.86 2.87 -10.73
C TYR A 140 -4.63 2.74 -11.63
N GLU A 141 -3.45 3.14 -11.18
CA GLU A 141 -2.32 3.41 -12.07
C GLU A 141 -1.22 2.34 -12.06
N HIS A 142 -1.20 1.42 -11.10
CA HIS A 142 -0.13 0.44 -11.02
C HIS A 142 -0.13 -0.52 -12.24
N PRO A 143 1.01 -0.72 -12.94
CA PRO A 143 1.05 -1.48 -14.20
C PRO A 143 0.81 -2.98 -14.02
N THR A 144 1.16 -3.51 -12.85
CA THR A 144 0.87 -4.91 -12.51
C THR A 144 -0.57 -5.05 -12.03
N LYS A 145 -1.41 -5.70 -12.85
CA LYS A 145 -2.86 -5.80 -12.62
C LYS A 145 -3.23 -6.32 -11.23
N TRP A 146 -2.58 -7.38 -10.75
CA TRP A 146 -2.95 -7.96 -9.45
C TRP A 146 -2.68 -7.00 -8.28
N ILE A 147 -1.62 -6.20 -8.38
CA ILE A 147 -1.27 -5.16 -7.39
C ILE A 147 -2.31 -4.06 -7.43
N ALA A 148 -2.65 -3.59 -8.63
CA ALA A 148 -3.70 -2.59 -8.82
C ALA A 148 -5.05 -3.08 -8.27
N ASP A 149 -5.49 -4.28 -8.64
CA ASP A 149 -6.75 -4.86 -8.17
C ASP A 149 -6.77 -4.96 -6.62
N TRP A 150 -5.67 -5.41 -6.01
CA TRP A 150 -5.57 -5.56 -4.56
C TRP A 150 -5.69 -4.22 -3.81
N TRP A 151 -4.97 -3.19 -4.28
CA TRP A 151 -5.02 -1.85 -3.70
C TRP A 151 -6.33 -1.13 -3.99
N ARG A 152 -6.92 -1.34 -5.16
CA ARG A 152 -8.24 -0.82 -5.50
C ARG A 152 -9.32 -1.40 -4.60
N GLU A 153 -9.29 -2.70 -4.35
CA GLU A 153 -10.20 -3.33 -3.39
C GLU A 153 -9.99 -2.74 -1.99
N PHE A 154 -8.75 -2.56 -1.53
CA PHE A 154 -8.48 -1.93 -0.23
C PHE A 154 -9.01 -0.48 -0.14
N TYR A 155 -8.80 0.32 -1.18
CA TYR A 155 -9.36 1.67 -1.29
C TYR A 155 -10.89 1.65 -1.16
N LEU A 156 -11.56 0.77 -1.91
CA LEU A 156 -13.02 0.62 -1.85
C LEU A 156 -13.48 0.18 -0.45
N MET A 157 -12.75 -0.71 0.21
CA MET A 157 -13.06 -1.12 1.57
C MET A 157 -13.00 0.08 2.55
N ILE A 158 -11.93 0.88 2.50
CA ILE A 158 -11.79 2.08 3.33
C ILE A 158 -12.91 3.09 3.07
N VAL A 159 -13.17 3.41 1.81
CA VAL A 159 -14.18 4.40 1.41
C VAL A 159 -15.57 3.97 1.89
N ASN A 160 -15.92 2.71 1.72
CA ASN A 160 -17.19 2.17 2.18
C ASN A 160 -17.31 2.17 3.71
N ASP A 161 -16.26 1.79 4.42
CA ASP A 161 -16.22 1.80 5.90
C ASP A 161 -16.36 3.23 6.45
N ALA A 162 -15.74 4.21 5.77
CA ALA A 162 -15.88 5.63 6.06
C ALA A 162 -17.20 6.26 5.55
N HIS A 163 -18.09 5.49 4.92
CA HIS A 163 -19.37 5.95 4.35
C HIS A 163 -19.20 7.08 3.31
N LEU A 164 -18.12 7.03 2.54
CA LEU A 164 -17.81 7.97 1.46
C LEU A 164 -18.23 7.40 0.09
N TYR A 165 -18.23 8.25 -0.93
CA TYR A 165 -18.42 7.81 -2.31
C TYR A 165 -17.07 7.56 -2.99
N PRO A 166 -16.85 6.37 -3.61
CA PRO A 166 -15.63 6.12 -4.36
C PRO A 166 -15.50 7.06 -5.54
N GLU A 167 -14.33 7.68 -5.68
CA GLU A 167 -14.00 8.54 -6.79
C GLU A 167 -13.60 7.68 -8.01
N SER A 168 -14.05 8.11 -9.20
CA SER A 168 -13.61 7.53 -10.47
C SER A 168 -12.16 7.89 -10.78
N ARG A 169 -11.54 7.17 -11.73
CA ARG A 169 -10.18 7.51 -12.19
C ARG A 169 -10.12 8.94 -12.73
N GLU A 170 -11.14 9.35 -13.47
CA GLU A 170 -11.22 10.67 -14.10
C GLU A 170 -11.29 11.78 -13.04
N GLN A 171 -12.13 11.61 -12.02
CA GLN A 171 -12.23 12.56 -10.91
C GLN A 171 -10.94 12.61 -10.06
N MET A 172 -10.29 11.47 -9.81
CA MET A 172 -8.98 11.43 -9.14
C MET A 172 -7.93 12.19 -9.96
N ASN A 173 -7.87 11.95 -11.27
CA ASN A 173 -6.92 12.61 -12.15
C ASN A 173 -7.19 14.12 -12.25
N GLU A 174 -8.45 14.56 -12.19
CA GLU A 174 -8.79 15.98 -12.13
C GLU A 174 -8.31 16.61 -10.81
N ARG A 175 -8.68 16.00 -9.67
CA ARG A 175 -8.34 16.48 -8.31
C ARG A 175 -6.84 16.47 -8.03
N LEU A 176 -6.12 15.47 -8.55
CA LEU A 176 -4.68 15.29 -8.37
C LEU A 176 -3.90 15.62 -9.65
N SER A 177 -4.43 16.48 -10.52
CA SER A 177 -3.67 16.99 -11.66
C SER A 177 -2.64 18.05 -11.23
N ASP A 178 -1.66 18.31 -12.08
CA ASP A 178 -0.74 19.45 -11.91
C ASP A 178 -1.36 20.78 -12.39
N ASN A 179 -2.70 20.85 -12.50
CA ASN A 179 -3.44 22.05 -12.85
C ASN A 179 -4.04 22.68 -11.58
N GLU A 180 -3.55 23.86 -11.22
CA GLU A 180 -3.96 24.57 -10.00
C GLU A 180 -5.45 24.92 -10.00
N ASP A 181 -6.02 25.35 -11.13
CA ASP A 181 -7.44 25.72 -11.21
C ASP A 181 -8.33 24.50 -10.96
N ALA A 182 -7.98 23.35 -11.56
CA ALA A 182 -8.70 22.09 -11.36
C ALA A 182 -8.60 21.61 -9.91
N TRP A 183 -7.41 21.69 -9.32
CA TRP A 183 -7.18 21.32 -7.92
C TRP A 183 -8.00 22.20 -6.96
N ARG A 184 -7.99 23.53 -7.17
CA ARG A 184 -8.71 24.49 -6.33
C ARG A 184 -10.23 24.49 -6.53
N ALA A 185 -10.73 23.95 -7.64
CA ALA A 185 -12.16 23.98 -7.96
C ALA A 185 -13.07 23.36 -6.87
N ARG A 186 -12.51 22.47 -6.04
CA ARG A 186 -13.22 21.79 -4.93
C ARG A 186 -12.73 22.21 -3.55
N GLU A 187 -11.71 23.06 -3.42
CA GLU A 187 -11.20 23.51 -2.13
C GLU A 187 -12.14 24.56 -1.51
N VAL A 188 -12.53 24.35 -0.25
CA VAL A 188 -13.33 25.33 0.51
C VAL A 188 -12.45 26.30 1.29
N VAL A 189 -11.26 25.85 1.71
CA VAL A 189 -10.30 26.65 2.48
C VAL A 189 -8.95 26.53 1.79
N THR A 190 -8.38 27.66 1.37
CA THR A 190 -7.04 27.72 0.80
C THR A 190 -6.03 27.97 1.90
N ALA A 191 -4.95 27.18 1.96
CA ALA A 191 -3.77 27.57 2.72
C ALA A 191 -3.25 28.89 2.13
N ALA A 192 -3.23 29.94 2.96
CA ALA A 192 -2.78 31.28 2.59
C ALA A 192 -1.25 31.37 2.56
#